data_AF-A0A660Y0E8-F1
#
_entry.id   AF-A0A660Y0E8-F1
#
_cell.length_a   1.000
_cell.length_b   1.000
_cell.length_c   1.000
_cell.angle_alpha   90.00
_cell.angle_beta   90.00
_cell.angle_gamma   90.00
#
_symmetry.space_group_name_H-M   'P 1'
#
loop_
_entity.id
_entity.type
_entity.pdbx_description
1 polymer ?
#
loop_
_entity_poly.entity_id
_entity_poly.type
_entity_poly.pdbx_seq_one_letter_code
_entity_poly.pdbx_strand_id
1 'polypeptide(L)'
;VEFDESQHFTTPRKLTLKRYPEGLGLGFSREKWIALCEQINARDDKPPYRDEQRAWYDTLRDFLPVIKGLKPTVRLFSRDLVWCGLDPDDPKDVEKFREMIERNTEWKIEVREDPNPLLARIIIAGEWGGRPEEAKRLLEDIYDRWPKGKRVKFLITCGGFLQFDWPKSISTEDIGDNRDPNDKVINILVAEAEKLARSVLSGGLSGKLGELTDYTTLGIDSYKERISTTRNYINQPHVELVFLVDLRNNKLYWTGKSYPTPNQQRNLVRISDLRSHFFDLDVGKVMVLGCHDLSVFNPRSKNARGWRKKVNEEFRELAREERPIYVLHHPHTAVKVRTWLNAWNLLRRMVRSVKVCAGAGRFYEPDRDPSEYDGLDEVLKHTKCGNSLDFVVYTKFLWRNLT
;
A
#
# COMPACT_ATOMS: atom_id res chain seq x y z
N VAL A 1 18.39 -13.28 20.88
CA VAL A 1 17.29 -12.33 21.21
C VAL A 1 17.87 -11.38 22.24
N GLU A 2 17.70 -10.09 22.05
CA GLU A 2 18.15 -9.04 22.97
C GLU A 2 16.93 -8.29 23.50
N PHE A 3 17.04 -7.83 24.74
CA PHE A 3 15.99 -7.11 25.43
C PHE A 3 16.47 -5.70 25.77
N ASP A 4 15.79 -4.70 25.22
CA ASP A 4 16.21 -3.32 25.30
C ASP A 4 15.33 -2.56 26.28
N GLU A 5 15.90 -2.17 27.40
CA GLU A 5 15.30 -1.22 28.34
C GLU A 5 15.55 0.23 27.91
N SER A 6 14.90 1.20 28.58
CA SER A 6 15.00 2.63 28.25
C SER A 6 16.46 3.14 28.12
N GLN A 7 17.38 2.57 28.89
CA GLN A 7 18.81 2.92 28.87
C GLN A 7 19.55 2.63 27.55
N HIS A 8 18.98 1.82 26.65
CA HIS A 8 19.55 1.56 25.32
C HIS A 8 19.20 2.66 24.30
N PHE A 9 18.21 3.50 24.59
CA PHE A 9 17.66 4.46 23.64
C PHE A 9 18.29 5.85 23.80
N THR A 10 19.57 5.93 23.45
CA THR A 10 20.44 7.09 23.65
C THR A 10 20.78 7.80 22.32
N THR A 11 21.34 9.01 22.40
CA THR A 11 21.82 9.73 21.20
C THR A 11 22.93 8.97 20.46
N PRO A 12 23.94 8.38 21.13
CA PRO A 12 24.92 7.51 20.45
C PRO A 12 24.28 6.33 19.72
N ARG A 13 23.28 5.65 20.31
CA ARG A 13 22.59 4.52 19.66
C ARG A 13 21.85 4.95 18.39
N LYS A 14 21.16 6.10 18.43
CA LYS A 14 20.55 6.70 17.23
C LYS A 14 21.57 6.92 16.12
N LEU A 15 22.75 7.46 16.47
CA LEU A 15 23.79 7.76 15.49
C LEU A 15 24.34 6.47 14.85
N THR A 16 24.57 5.41 15.63
CA THR A 16 25.04 4.14 15.09
C THR A 16 24.01 3.53 14.14
N LEU A 17 22.73 3.47 14.54
CA LEU A 17 21.65 2.93 13.69
C LEU A 17 21.51 3.67 12.36
N LYS A 18 21.65 5.01 12.35
CA LYS A 18 21.63 5.82 11.12
C LYS A 18 22.79 5.53 10.17
N ARG A 19 23.86 4.89 10.66
CA ARG A 19 25.06 4.54 9.88
C ARG A 19 25.10 3.07 9.47
N TYR A 20 24.09 2.27 9.84
CA TYR A 20 24.05 0.87 9.43
C TYR A 20 23.88 0.77 7.91
N PRO A 21 24.58 -0.16 7.24
CA PRO A 21 24.38 -0.44 5.82
C PRO A 21 22.91 -0.82 5.54
N GLU A 22 22.35 -0.34 4.45
CA GLU A 22 20.96 -0.62 4.07
C GLU A 22 20.68 -2.12 3.84
N GLY A 23 21.70 -2.87 3.43
CA GLY A 23 21.61 -4.33 3.22
C GLY A 23 21.85 -5.19 4.46
N LEU A 24 22.04 -4.60 5.64
CA LEU A 24 22.25 -5.39 6.87
C LEU A 24 20.92 -6.02 7.31
N GLY A 25 20.85 -7.35 7.32
CA GLY A 25 19.68 -8.07 7.82
C GLY A 25 19.52 -7.87 9.32
N LEU A 26 18.49 -7.13 9.73
CA LEU A 26 18.14 -6.89 11.14
C LEU A 26 16.88 -7.64 11.53
N GLY A 27 16.85 -8.17 12.76
CA GLY A 27 15.65 -8.72 13.39
C GLY A 27 14.89 -7.67 14.19
N PHE A 28 14.88 -6.42 13.77
CA PHE A 28 14.09 -5.36 14.38
C PHE A 28 13.97 -4.18 13.43
N SER A 29 12.96 -3.33 13.63
CA SER A 29 12.80 -2.11 12.83
C SER A 29 13.83 -1.06 13.25
N ARG A 30 14.79 -0.80 12.36
CA ARG A 30 15.81 0.24 12.54
C ARG A 30 15.17 1.60 12.80
N GLU A 31 14.12 1.92 12.03
CA GLU A 31 13.39 3.18 12.10
C GLU A 31 12.64 3.33 13.43
N LYS A 32 11.98 2.27 13.90
CA LYS A 32 11.35 2.25 15.23
C LYS A 32 12.39 2.50 16.33
N TRP A 33 13.53 1.84 16.27
CA TRP A 33 14.59 2.03 17.27
C TRP A 33 15.20 3.43 17.24
N ILE A 34 15.39 4.00 16.04
CA ILE A 34 15.80 5.41 15.88
C ILE A 34 14.78 6.34 16.54
N ALA A 35 13.48 6.14 16.26
CA ALA A 35 12.41 6.95 16.85
C ALA A 35 12.35 6.80 18.38
N LEU A 36 12.54 5.60 18.90
CA LEU A 36 12.61 5.37 20.35
C LEU A 36 13.81 6.10 20.98
N CYS A 37 14.96 6.13 20.32
CA CYS A 37 16.11 6.93 20.78
C CYS A 37 15.80 8.43 20.81
N GLU A 38 15.00 8.93 19.86
CA GLU A 38 14.57 10.33 19.83
C GLU A 38 13.56 10.65 20.94
N GLN A 39 12.61 9.75 21.18
CA GLN A 39 11.53 9.93 22.15
C GLN A 39 12.01 9.76 23.60
N ILE A 40 12.79 8.71 23.87
CA ILE A 40 13.25 8.39 25.22
C ILE A 40 14.45 9.26 25.58
N ASN A 41 15.35 9.49 24.62
CA ASN A 41 16.54 10.33 24.78
C ASN A 41 17.26 10.05 26.12
N ALA A 42 17.47 8.77 26.42
CA ALA A 42 18.08 8.34 27.67
C ALA A 42 19.49 8.91 27.78
N ARG A 43 19.88 9.23 29.02
CA ARG A 43 21.22 9.69 29.38
C ARG A 43 21.68 8.92 30.60
N ASP A 44 22.69 8.10 30.42
CA ASP A 44 23.37 7.34 31.47
C ASP A 44 24.88 7.43 31.19
N ASP A 45 25.39 8.65 31.23
CA ASP A 45 26.78 9.02 30.90
C ASP A 45 27.75 8.84 32.08
N LYS A 46 27.34 8.10 33.12
CA LYS A 46 28.14 7.82 34.31
C LYS A 46 28.36 6.31 34.50
N PRO A 47 29.61 5.81 34.46
CA PRO A 47 30.85 6.54 34.24
C PRO A 47 30.94 7.13 32.82
N PRO A 48 31.87 8.09 32.59
CA PRO A 48 32.04 8.72 31.30
C PRO A 48 32.04 7.72 30.14
N TYR A 49 31.36 8.09 29.07
CA TYR A 49 31.23 7.32 27.83
C TYR A 49 30.40 6.02 27.92
N ARG A 50 29.64 5.80 29.01
CA ARG A 50 28.82 4.58 29.14
C ARG A 50 27.79 4.45 28.02
N ASP A 51 27.16 5.55 27.58
CA ASP A 51 26.17 5.51 26.49
C ASP A 51 26.81 5.15 25.14
N GLU A 52 28.00 5.65 24.86
CA GLU A 52 28.80 5.33 23.68
C GLU A 52 29.25 3.87 23.69
N GLN A 53 29.73 3.39 24.84
CA GLN A 53 30.10 1.99 25.01
C GLN A 53 28.89 1.07 24.80
N ARG A 54 27.73 1.41 25.37
CA ARG A 54 26.48 0.65 25.18
C ARG A 54 26.08 0.61 23.70
N ALA A 55 26.08 1.75 23.02
CA ALA A 55 25.78 1.83 21.59
C ALA A 55 26.77 1.04 20.72
N TRP A 56 28.05 1.00 21.10
CA TRP A 56 29.07 0.18 20.46
C TRP A 56 28.79 -1.32 20.65
N TYR A 57 28.54 -1.78 21.88
CA TYR A 57 28.23 -3.18 22.15
C TYR A 57 26.94 -3.63 21.47
N ASP A 58 25.90 -2.79 21.45
CA ASP A 58 24.67 -3.11 20.73
C ASP A 58 24.93 -3.23 19.23
N THR A 59 25.83 -2.42 18.67
CA THR A 59 26.24 -2.56 17.27
C THR A 59 26.98 -3.85 17.01
N LEU A 60 27.90 -4.26 17.89
CA LEU A 60 28.55 -5.56 17.77
C LEU A 60 27.52 -6.70 17.80
N ARG A 61 26.54 -6.66 18.69
CA ARG A 61 25.48 -7.68 18.78
C ARG A 61 24.57 -7.73 17.57
N ASP A 62 24.39 -6.61 16.87
CA ASP A 62 23.58 -6.57 15.65
C ASP A 62 24.34 -7.12 14.44
N PHE A 63 25.66 -6.88 14.37
CA PHE A 63 26.50 -7.30 13.24
C PHE A 63 27.04 -8.72 13.39
N LEU A 64 27.30 -9.16 14.62
CA LEU A 64 27.93 -10.46 14.89
C LEU A 64 27.16 -11.65 14.27
N PRO A 65 25.82 -11.71 14.30
CA PRO A 65 25.11 -12.79 13.65
C PRO A 65 25.42 -12.89 12.17
N VAL A 66 25.41 -11.77 11.45
CA VAL A 66 25.72 -11.71 10.01
C VAL A 66 27.16 -12.17 9.75
N ILE A 67 28.11 -11.71 10.57
CA ILE A 67 29.53 -12.10 10.47
C ILE A 67 29.72 -13.61 10.69
N LYS A 68 28.88 -14.22 11.54
CA LYS A 68 28.96 -15.64 11.92
C LYS A 68 28.01 -16.55 11.13
N GLY A 69 27.28 -16.02 10.14
CA GLY A 69 26.30 -16.80 9.37
C GLY A 69 25.07 -17.23 10.17
N LEU A 70 24.75 -16.54 11.27
CA LEU A 70 23.57 -16.76 12.10
C LEU A 70 22.39 -15.88 11.63
N LYS A 71 21.17 -16.23 12.07
CA LYS A 71 19.99 -15.39 11.86
C LYS A 71 20.15 -14.05 12.60
N PRO A 72 19.60 -12.93 12.06
CA PRO A 72 19.70 -11.62 12.68
C PRO A 72 19.24 -11.57 14.14
N THR A 73 19.87 -10.68 14.91
CA THR A 73 19.47 -10.42 16.29
C THR A 73 18.06 -9.84 16.32
N VAL A 74 17.15 -10.54 17.03
CA VAL A 74 15.82 -10.02 17.36
C VAL A 74 15.90 -9.16 18.61
N ARG A 75 15.41 -7.92 18.55
CA ARG A 75 15.35 -7.00 19.69
C ARG A 75 13.91 -6.75 20.14
N LEU A 76 13.67 -6.79 21.45
CA LEU A 76 12.38 -6.52 22.06
C LEU A 76 12.49 -5.30 22.98
N PHE A 77 11.58 -4.33 22.85
CA PHE A 77 11.55 -3.16 23.73
C PHE A 77 10.79 -3.49 25.01
N SER A 78 11.38 -3.16 26.17
CA SER A 78 10.84 -3.55 27.47
C SER A 78 9.44 -3.04 27.79
N ARG A 79 8.99 -1.94 27.15
CA ARG A 79 7.63 -1.41 27.33
C ARG A 79 6.61 -1.95 26.32
N ASP A 80 7.02 -2.78 25.37
CA ASP A 80 6.08 -3.41 24.44
C ASP A 80 5.23 -4.51 25.10
N LEU A 81 5.71 -5.12 26.20
CA LEU A 81 4.94 -6.04 27.05
C LEU A 81 5.47 -6.05 28.49
N VAL A 82 4.58 -6.26 29.47
CA VAL A 82 4.97 -6.55 30.86
C VAL A 82 5.52 -7.99 30.91
N TRP A 83 6.83 -8.13 30.98
CA TRP A 83 7.53 -9.40 30.73
C TRP A 83 7.39 -10.45 31.83
N CYS A 84 7.14 -10.02 33.07
CA CYS A 84 6.73 -10.92 34.15
C CYS A 84 5.26 -11.38 34.03
N GLY A 85 4.58 -11.04 32.93
CA GLY A 85 3.19 -11.41 32.67
C GLY A 85 3.02 -12.58 31.69
N LEU A 86 4.11 -13.24 31.27
CA LEU A 86 4.05 -14.47 30.48
C LEU A 86 4.53 -15.66 31.32
N ASP A 87 3.77 -16.74 31.31
CA ASP A 87 4.13 -18.01 31.95
C ASP A 87 4.77 -18.97 30.90
N PRO A 88 6.05 -19.35 31.03
CA PRO A 88 6.69 -20.27 30.10
C PRO A 88 6.10 -21.68 30.13
N ASP A 89 5.35 -22.04 31.18
CA ASP A 89 4.66 -23.32 31.29
C ASP A 89 3.23 -23.28 30.71
N ASP A 90 2.70 -22.10 30.34
CA ASP A 90 1.44 -21.96 29.61
C ASP A 90 1.68 -21.98 28.09
N PRO A 91 1.18 -23.00 27.35
CA PRO A 91 1.32 -23.09 25.90
C PRO A 91 0.79 -21.86 25.13
N LYS A 92 -0.19 -21.14 25.68
CA LYS A 92 -0.71 -19.90 25.06
C LYS A 92 0.29 -18.75 25.15
N ASP A 93 0.98 -18.64 26.27
CA ASP A 93 2.01 -17.62 26.47
C ASP A 93 3.30 -17.95 25.70
N VAL A 94 3.63 -19.24 25.58
CA VAL A 94 4.69 -19.72 24.68
C VAL A 94 4.38 -19.37 23.23
N GLU A 95 3.15 -19.62 22.76
CA GLU A 95 2.74 -19.26 21.40
C GLU A 95 2.75 -17.73 21.19
N LYS A 96 2.28 -16.96 22.18
CA LYS A 96 2.33 -15.49 22.16
C LYS A 96 3.77 -14.97 22.10
N PHE A 97 4.70 -15.60 22.82
CA PHE A 97 6.12 -15.27 22.78
C PHE A 97 6.78 -15.68 21.45
N ARG A 98 6.42 -16.84 20.90
CA ARG A 98 6.83 -17.30 19.57
C ARG A 98 6.40 -16.30 18.51
N GLU A 99 5.13 -15.90 18.53
CA GLU A 99 4.64 -14.82 17.68
C GLU A 99 5.46 -13.55 17.89
N MET A 100 5.85 -13.14 19.10
CA MET A 100 6.70 -11.96 19.36
C MET A 100 8.08 -11.99 18.71
N ILE A 101 8.73 -13.15 18.68
CA ILE A 101 10.02 -13.29 18.03
C ILE A 101 9.86 -13.39 16.50
N GLU A 102 8.77 -14.00 16.03
CA GLU A 102 8.41 -14.08 14.62
C GLU A 102 7.80 -12.76 14.07
N ARG A 103 7.26 -11.89 14.94
CA ARG A 103 6.62 -10.56 14.72
C ARG A 103 7.58 -9.46 14.23
N ASN A 104 8.71 -9.85 13.63
CA ASN A 104 9.47 -8.95 12.78
C ASN A 104 8.83 -8.69 11.42
N THR A 105 7.70 -9.31 11.11
CA THR A 105 6.81 -8.81 10.07
C THR A 105 6.06 -7.57 10.58
N GLU A 106 5.99 -6.52 9.75
CA GLU A 106 5.24 -5.29 10.07
C GLU A 106 3.72 -5.49 10.01
N TRP A 107 3.28 -6.66 9.55
CA TRP A 107 1.89 -7.04 9.34
C TRP A 107 1.61 -8.53 9.59
N LYS A 108 0.33 -8.85 9.78
CA LYS A 108 -0.25 -10.20 9.74
C LYS A 108 -1.13 -10.34 8.50
N ILE A 109 -1.04 -11.46 7.79
CA ILE A 109 -1.86 -11.74 6.61
C ILE A 109 -2.91 -12.81 6.97
N GLU A 110 -4.18 -12.46 6.86
CA GLU A 110 -5.31 -13.37 6.87
C GLU A 110 -5.76 -13.60 5.42
N VAL A 111 -5.97 -14.86 5.05
CA VAL A 111 -6.40 -15.24 3.69
C VAL A 111 -7.86 -15.67 3.75
N ARG A 112 -8.72 -14.97 3.00
CA ARG A 112 -10.15 -15.28 2.86
C ARG A 112 -10.42 -15.73 1.43
N GLU A 113 -10.95 -16.94 1.28
CA GLU A 113 -11.14 -17.56 -0.03
C GLU A 113 -12.63 -17.75 -0.33
N ASP A 114 -13.10 -17.16 -1.43
CA ASP A 114 -14.36 -17.54 -2.04
C ASP A 114 -14.19 -18.79 -2.93
N PRO A 115 -15.25 -19.58 -3.20
CA PRO A 115 -15.16 -20.71 -4.11
C PRO A 115 -14.67 -20.31 -5.50
N ASN A 116 -13.69 -21.01 -6.08
CA ASN A 116 -13.18 -20.76 -7.44
C ASN A 116 -12.85 -19.27 -7.71
N PRO A 117 -11.87 -18.70 -6.99
CA PRO A 117 -11.57 -17.27 -7.10
C PRO A 117 -11.04 -16.91 -8.49
N LEU A 118 -11.55 -15.82 -9.06
CA LEU A 118 -11.14 -15.30 -10.38
C LEU A 118 -10.07 -14.20 -10.27
N LEU A 119 -9.99 -13.55 -9.11
CA LEU A 119 -9.02 -12.50 -8.81
C LEU A 119 -8.58 -12.61 -7.35
N ALA A 120 -7.46 -11.98 -7.03
CA ALA A 120 -6.97 -11.78 -5.69
C ALA A 120 -6.90 -10.28 -5.37
N ARG A 121 -7.14 -9.92 -4.10
CA ARG A 121 -7.07 -8.54 -3.62
C ARG A 121 -6.17 -8.45 -2.41
N ILE A 122 -5.29 -7.46 -2.38
CA ILE A 122 -4.54 -7.09 -1.18
C ILE A 122 -5.30 -5.96 -0.48
N ILE A 123 -5.83 -6.26 0.69
CA ILE A 123 -6.62 -5.33 1.51
C ILE A 123 -5.78 -4.95 2.72
N ILE A 124 -5.30 -3.72 2.76
CA ILE A 124 -4.47 -3.27 3.89
C ILE A 124 -5.37 -2.75 5.00
N ALA A 125 -5.54 -3.53 6.06
CA ALA A 125 -6.19 -3.12 7.29
C ALA A 125 -5.19 -2.38 8.18
N GLY A 126 -4.92 -1.13 7.83
CA GLY A 126 -4.12 -0.19 8.62
C GLY A 126 -3.40 0.87 7.81
N GLU A 127 -2.55 1.63 8.49
CA GLU A 127 -1.71 2.62 7.83
C GLU A 127 -0.70 1.95 6.90
N TRP A 128 -0.46 2.59 5.75
CA TRP A 128 0.46 2.12 4.72
C TRP A 128 1.23 3.30 4.15
N GLY A 129 2.56 3.21 4.19
CA GLY A 129 3.46 4.29 3.73
C GLY A 129 3.78 4.24 2.25
N GLY A 130 3.53 3.13 1.56
CA GLY A 130 3.84 2.99 0.14
C GLY A 130 5.32 2.83 -0.18
N ARG A 131 6.14 2.39 0.76
CA ARG A 131 7.59 2.23 0.54
C ARG A 131 7.89 1.05 -0.37
N PRO A 132 8.82 1.18 -1.34
CA PRO A 132 9.12 0.12 -2.30
C PRO A 132 9.56 -1.20 -1.65
N GLU A 133 10.40 -1.13 -0.62
CA GLU A 133 10.96 -2.30 0.06
C GLU A 133 9.88 -3.03 0.87
N GLU A 134 9.01 -2.28 1.54
CA GLU A 134 7.86 -2.82 2.29
C GLU A 134 6.86 -3.48 1.34
N ALA A 135 6.53 -2.82 0.23
CA ALA A 135 5.64 -3.37 -0.78
C ALA A 135 6.19 -4.65 -1.43
N LYS A 136 7.49 -4.70 -1.71
CA LYS A 136 8.14 -5.90 -2.23
C LYS A 136 8.05 -7.05 -1.22
N ARG A 137 8.42 -6.83 0.04
CA ARG A 137 8.31 -7.84 1.11
C ARG A 137 6.87 -8.33 1.26
N LEU A 138 5.89 -7.43 1.21
CA LEU A 138 4.49 -7.82 1.30
C LEU A 138 4.08 -8.72 0.12
N LEU A 139 4.49 -8.42 -1.11
CA LEU A 139 4.20 -9.27 -2.25
C LEU A 139 4.88 -10.65 -2.15
N GLU A 140 6.09 -10.72 -1.58
CA GLU A 140 6.77 -11.98 -1.27
C GLU A 140 6.00 -12.79 -0.21
N ASP A 141 5.56 -12.15 0.88
CA ASP A 141 4.74 -12.79 1.92
C ASP A 141 3.38 -13.28 1.36
N ILE A 142 2.78 -12.51 0.43
CA ILE A 142 1.54 -12.89 -0.25
C ILE A 142 1.75 -14.13 -1.12
N TYR A 143 2.88 -14.22 -1.83
CA TYR A 143 3.27 -15.42 -2.58
C TYR A 143 3.38 -16.64 -1.65
N ASP A 144 4.07 -16.48 -0.51
CA ASP A 144 4.25 -17.58 0.46
C ASP A 144 2.95 -18.01 1.14
N ARG A 145 2.01 -17.08 1.32
CA ARG A 145 0.69 -17.33 1.93
C ARG A 145 -0.38 -17.74 0.91
N TRP A 146 -0.02 -17.85 -0.36
CA TRP A 146 -0.98 -18.16 -1.41
C TRP A 146 -1.51 -19.60 -1.27
N PRO A 147 -2.84 -19.83 -1.33
CA PRO A 147 -3.39 -21.18 -1.24
C PRO A 147 -2.90 -22.09 -2.36
N LYS A 148 -2.41 -23.28 -1.99
CA LYS A 148 -1.83 -24.24 -2.93
C LYS A 148 -2.81 -24.64 -4.03
N GLY A 149 -2.31 -24.70 -5.27
CA GLY A 149 -3.09 -25.13 -6.44
C GLY A 149 -4.12 -24.10 -6.92
N LYS A 150 -4.13 -22.89 -6.38
CA LYS A 150 -5.00 -21.80 -6.83
C LYS A 150 -4.24 -20.85 -7.74
N ARG A 151 -4.83 -20.55 -8.88
CA ARG A 151 -4.37 -19.51 -9.82
C ARG A 151 -5.53 -18.57 -10.12
N VAL A 152 -5.27 -17.28 -10.17
CA VAL A 152 -6.27 -16.24 -10.49
C VAL A 152 -5.87 -15.48 -11.75
N LYS A 153 -6.76 -14.63 -12.28
CA LYS A 153 -6.45 -13.77 -13.43
C LYS A 153 -5.75 -12.47 -13.05
N PHE A 154 -6.16 -11.87 -11.93
CA PHE A 154 -5.65 -10.57 -11.49
C PHE A 154 -5.27 -10.61 -10.01
N LEU A 155 -4.13 -10.04 -9.64
CA LEU A 155 -3.82 -9.61 -8.29
C LEU A 155 -3.93 -8.08 -8.22
N ILE A 156 -4.72 -7.55 -7.29
CA ILE A 156 -5.07 -6.13 -7.23
C ILE A 156 -4.54 -5.50 -5.94
N THR A 157 -3.90 -4.34 -6.04
CA THR A 157 -3.44 -3.52 -4.90
C THR A 157 -4.25 -2.23 -4.75
N CYS A 158 -4.05 -1.50 -3.66
CA CYS A 158 -4.70 -0.21 -3.45
C CYS A 158 -4.04 0.95 -4.19
N GLY A 159 -4.74 2.08 -4.27
CA GLY A 159 -4.12 3.35 -4.69
C GLY A 159 -3.01 3.75 -3.70
N GLY A 160 -1.90 4.30 -4.20
CA GLY A 160 -0.72 4.61 -3.39
C GLY A 160 -0.09 3.40 -2.68
N PHE A 161 -0.25 2.19 -3.25
CA PHE A 161 0.45 0.99 -2.78
C PHE A 161 1.97 1.16 -2.86
N LEU A 162 2.44 1.90 -3.87
CA LEU A 162 3.80 2.39 -4.02
C LEU A 162 3.79 3.93 -4.06
N GLN A 163 4.87 4.53 -3.56
CA GLN A 163 5.12 5.95 -3.63
C GLN A 163 6.53 6.24 -4.15
N PHE A 164 6.66 7.31 -4.93
CA PHE A 164 7.95 7.85 -5.38
C PHE A 164 8.00 9.36 -5.13
N ASP A 165 9.20 9.90 -4.94
CA ASP A 165 9.37 11.34 -4.76
C ASP A 165 9.01 12.12 -6.02
N TRP A 166 8.43 13.31 -5.85
CA TRP A 166 8.17 14.20 -6.97
C TRP A 166 9.49 14.56 -7.68
N PRO A 167 9.61 14.38 -9.02
CA PRO A 167 10.85 14.66 -9.73
C PRO A 167 11.22 16.15 -9.65
N LYS A 168 12.43 16.45 -9.17
CA LYS A 168 12.95 17.83 -9.06
C LYS A 168 13.01 18.58 -10.40
N SER A 169 12.97 17.84 -11.51
CA SER A 169 12.98 18.37 -12.87
C SER A 169 11.63 18.91 -13.34
N ILE A 170 10.54 18.72 -12.57
CA ILE A 170 9.19 19.16 -12.95
C ILE A 170 8.75 20.31 -12.03
N SER A 171 8.61 21.49 -12.61
CA SER A 171 8.00 22.66 -11.97
C SER A 171 6.48 22.72 -12.21
N THR A 172 5.78 23.60 -11.49
CA THR A 172 4.35 23.89 -11.72
C THR A 172 4.07 24.44 -13.11
N GLU A 173 4.99 25.23 -13.64
CA GLU A 173 4.92 25.85 -14.96
C GLU A 173 5.01 24.80 -16.08
N ASP A 174 5.84 23.76 -15.88
CA ASP A 174 5.98 22.66 -16.85
C ASP A 174 4.69 21.86 -17.03
N ILE A 175 3.89 21.73 -15.96
CA ILE A 175 2.63 20.98 -15.96
C ILE A 175 1.59 21.66 -16.85
N GLY A 176 1.53 22.99 -16.84
CA GLY A 176 0.54 23.76 -17.58
C GLY A 176 -0.87 23.68 -16.96
N ASP A 177 -1.89 23.45 -17.78
CA ASP A 177 -3.27 23.27 -17.28
C ASP A 177 -3.42 21.90 -16.64
N ASN A 178 -3.64 21.83 -15.33
CA ASN A 178 -3.88 20.58 -14.62
C ASN A 178 -5.11 19.78 -15.14
N ARG A 179 -6.01 20.40 -15.91
CA ARG A 179 -7.13 19.70 -16.56
C ARG A 179 -6.69 19.00 -17.84
N ASP A 180 -5.65 19.48 -18.49
CA ASP A 180 -5.06 18.89 -19.69
C ASP A 180 -3.53 19.11 -19.64
N PRO A 181 -2.83 18.33 -18.78
CA PRO A 181 -1.43 18.59 -18.51
C PRO A 181 -0.54 18.30 -19.71
N ASN A 182 0.66 18.88 -19.71
CA ASN A 182 1.65 18.63 -20.75
C ASN A 182 2.06 17.14 -20.81
N ASP A 183 1.89 16.51 -21.97
CA ASP A 183 2.25 15.10 -22.21
C ASP A 183 3.70 14.78 -21.86
N LYS A 184 4.63 15.74 -22.04
CA LYS A 184 6.04 15.52 -21.66
C LYS A 184 6.18 15.30 -20.15
N VAL A 185 5.43 16.06 -19.35
CA VAL A 185 5.42 15.91 -17.88
C VAL A 185 4.79 14.57 -17.50
N ILE A 186 3.67 14.21 -18.12
CA ILE A 186 3.03 12.90 -17.90
C ILE A 186 4.01 11.77 -18.20
N ASN A 187 4.71 11.82 -19.33
CA ASN A 187 5.68 10.79 -19.73
C ASN A 187 6.85 10.67 -18.75
N ILE A 188 7.36 11.78 -18.19
CA ILE A 188 8.41 11.74 -17.17
C ILE A 188 7.89 11.07 -15.90
N LEU A 189 6.70 11.45 -15.43
CA LEU A 189 6.10 10.88 -14.21
C LEU A 189 5.80 9.39 -14.37
N VAL A 190 5.28 8.98 -15.52
CA VAL A 190 5.04 7.57 -15.87
C VAL A 190 6.35 6.81 -15.91
N ALA A 191 7.41 7.36 -16.50
CA ALA A 191 8.71 6.69 -16.55
C ALA A 191 9.32 6.46 -15.15
N GLU A 192 9.18 7.41 -14.23
CA GLU A 192 9.62 7.24 -12.84
C GLU A 192 8.80 6.17 -12.11
N ALA A 193 7.48 6.20 -12.26
CA ALA A 193 6.61 5.18 -11.68
C ALA A 193 6.85 3.78 -12.28
N GLU A 194 7.16 3.68 -13.58
CA GLU A 194 7.48 2.43 -14.26
C GLU A 194 8.80 1.84 -13.73
N LYS A 195 9.85 2.66 -13.55
CA LYS A 195 11.11 2.23 -12.93
C LYS A 195 10.84 1.62 -11.56
N LEU A 196 9.98 2.28 -10.77
CA LEU A 196 9.62 1.80 -9.45
C LEU A 196 8.85 0.47 -9.51
N ALA A 197 7.84 0.35 -10.38
CA ALA A 197 7.09 -0.88 -10.59
C ALA A 197 8.01 -2.06 -10.96
N ARG A 198 8.94 -1.83 -11.89
CA ARG A 198 9.93 -2.84 -12.33
C ARG A 198 10.90 -3.21 -11.21
N SER A 199 11.36 -2.23 -10.42
CA SER A 199 12.25 -2.45 -9.29
C SER A 199 11.61 -3.37 -8.23
N VAL A 200 10.37 -3.10 -7.86
CA VAL A 200 9.63 -3.91 -6.88
C VAL A 200 9.43 -5.34 -7.37
N LEU A 201 9.08 -5.53 -8.64
CA LEU A 201 8.85 -6.84 -9.25
C LEU A 201 10.14 -7.58 -9.67
N SER A 202 11.31 -6.97 -9.47
CA SER A 202 12.61 -7.56 -9.82
C SER A 202 13.04 -8.68 -8.86
N GLY A 203 14.17 -9.33 -9.15
CA GLY A 203 14.74 -10.37 -8.28
C GLY A 203 13.93 -11.67 -8.26
N GLY A 204 13.26 -11.99 -9.37
CA GLY A 204 12.47 -13.21 -9.53
C GLY A 204 11.02 -13.10 -9.04
N LEU A 205 10.64 -12.02 -8.35
CA LEU A 205 9.28 -11.85 -7.84
C LEU A 205 8.21 -11.84 -8.95
N SER A 206 8.49 -11.17 -10.08
CA SER A 206 7.60 -11.21 -11.26
C SER A 206 7.32 -12.65 -11.73
N GLY A 207 8.35 -13.50 -11.78
CA GLY A 207 8.21 -14.91 -12.16
C GLY A 207 7.39 -15.69 -11.15
N LYS A 208 7.70 -15.54 -9.85
CA LYS A 208 6.94 -16.13 -8.74
C LYS A 208 5.46 -15.77 -8.80
N LEU A 209 5.13 -14.49 -8.92
CA LEU A 209 3.73 -14.05 -9.06
C LEU A 209 3.11 -14.57 -10.36
N GLY A 210 3.88 -14.68 -11.44
CA GLY A 210 3.45 -15.24 -12.73
C GLY A 210 3.01 -16.71 -12.65
N GLU A 211 3.44 -17.47 -11.64
CA GLU A 211 2.94 -18.82 -11.34
C GLU A 211 1.52 -18.81 -10.73
N LEU A 212 1.12 -17.70 -10.12
CA LEU A 212 -0.11 -17.56 -9.33
C LEU A 212 -1.17 -16.69 -10.00
N THR A 213 -0.75 -15.72 -10.82
CA THR A 213 -1.64 -14.79 -11.53
C THR A 213 -1.11 -14.42 -12.91
N ASP A 214 -2.02 -14.15 -13.85
CA ASP A 214 -1.65 -13.69 -15.20
C ASP A 214 -1.27 -12.21 -15.19
N TYR A 215 -1.99 -11.42 -14.40
CA TYR A 215 -1.85 -9.97 -14.30
C TYR A 215 -1.75 -9.51 -12.85
N THR A 216 -1.01 -8.44 -12.61
CA THR A 216 -1.07 -7.71 -11.34
C THR A 216 -1.24 -6.22 -11.59
N THR A 217 -1.95 -5.52 -10.70
CA THR A 217 -2.06 -4.07 -10.75
C THR A 217 -1.38 -3.42 -9.55
N LEU A 218 -0.63 -2.35 -9.80
CA LEU A 218 0.09 -1.57 -8.79
C LEU A 218 -0.42 -0.14 -8.80
N GLY A 219 -1.06 0.30 -7.71
CA GLY A 219 -1.36 1.72 -7.51
C GLY A 219 -0.10 2.47 -7.09
N ILE A 220 0.32 3.47 -7.87
CA ILE A 220 1.57 4.19 -7.67
C ILE A 220 1.28 5.70 -7.64
N ASP A 221 1.55 6.32 -6.50
CA ASP A 221 1.37 7.76 -6.31
C ASP A 221 2.72 8.47 -6.25
N SER A 222 2.76 9.75 -6.61
CA SER A 222 3.86 10.60 -6.16
C SER A 222 3.67 10.99 -4.69
N TYR A 223 4.74 11.02 -3.92
CA TYR A 223 4.75 11.39 -2.51
C TYR A 223 4.14 12.78 -2.28
N LYS A 224 3.43 12.92 -1.15
CA LYS A 224 2.87 14.17 -0.64
C LYS A 224 3.35 14.33 0.78
N GLU A 225 4.07 15.40 1.10
CA GLU A 225 4.43 15.70 2.48
C GLU A 225 3.12 15.88 3.31
N ARG A 226 3.10 15.50 4.59
CA ARG A 226 2.01 15.86 5.51
C ARG A 226 2.59 16.90 6.48
N ILE A 227 2.34 18.19 6.26
CA ILE A 227 2.77 19.21 7.22
C ILE A 227 1.82 19.18 8.43
N SER A 228 2.38 18.98 9.61
CA SER A 228 1.65 18.99 10.88
C SER A 228 1.31 20.42 11.32
N THR A 229 0.22 20.54 12.09
CA THR A 229 -0.33 21.70 12.82
C THR A 229 -1.43 22.56 12.17
N THR A 230 -1.70 22.49 10.86
CA THR A 230 -3.00 22.91 10.31
C THR A 230 -3.39 22.05 9.12
N ARG A 231 -4.56 21.41 9.24
CA ARG A 231 -5.09 20.31 8.40
C ARG A 231 -5.47 20.75 6.99
N ASN A 232 -4.51 21.05 6.13
CA ASN A 232 -4.72 21.24 4.69
C ASN A 232 -3.82 20.27 3.90
N TYR A 233 -4.44 19.42 3.09
CA TYR A 233 -3.76 18.66 2.03
C TYR A 233 -2.95 19.64 1.19
N ILE A 234 -1.68 19.35 0.94
CA ILE A 234 -0.77 20.32 0.34
C ILE A 234 -1.26 20.80 -1.04
N ASN A 235 -1.06 22.09 -1.32
CA ASN A 235 -1.05 22.69 -2.65
C ASN A 235 0.11 22.22 -3.54
N GLN A 236 0.59 20.98 -3.37
CA GLN A 236 1.75 20.45 -4.10
C GLN A 236 1.25 19.64 -5.29
N PRO A 237 1.88 19.81 -6.47
CA PRO A 237 1.69 18.92 -7.60
C PRO A 237 1.81 17.45 -7.21
N HIS A 238 0.93 16.63 -7.74
CA HIS A 238 0.99 15.19 -7.55
C HIS A 238 0.33 14.43 -8.70
N VAL A 239 0.67 13.15 -8.82
CA VAL A 239 0.04 12.21 -9.76
C VAL A 239 -0.39 10.95 -9.01
N GLU A 240 -1.47 10.33 -9.47
CA GLU A 240 -1.96 9.04 -8.97
C GLU A 240 -2.12 8.12 -10.18
N LEU A 241 -1.25 7.13 -10.31
CA LEU A 241 -1.17 6.20 -11.44
C LEU A 241 -1.56 4.79 -11.01
N VAL A 242 -1.96 3.98 -12.00
CA VAL A 242 -2.15 2.54 -11.83
C VAL A 242 -1.44 1.84 -12.97
N PHE A 243 -0.51 0.95 -12.64
CA PHE A 243 0.16 0.09 -13.61
C PHE A 243 -0.50 -1.27 -13.64
N LEU A 244 -0.79 -1.77 -14.84
CA LEU A 244 -1.21 -3.15 -15.09
C LEU A 244 -0.01 -3.89 -15.70
N VAL A 245 0.44 -4.93 -15.01
CA VAL A 245 1.60 -5.73 -15.41
C VAL A 245 1.11 -7.08 -15.91
N ASP A 246 1.40 -7.37 -17.18
CA ASP A 246 1.27 -8.71 -17.77
C ASP A 246 2.50 -9.53 -17.39
N LEU A 247 2.34 -10.43 -16.42
CA LEU A 247 3.42 -11.23 -15.88
C LEU A 247 3.88 -12.33 -16.84
N ARG A 248 3.03 -12.70 -17.81
CA ARG A 248 3.36 -13.74 -18.82
C ARG A 248 4.24 -13.18 -19.93
N ASN A 249 3.93 -11.96 -20.37
CA ASN A 249 4.62 -11.33 -21.50
C ASN A 249 5.61 -10.23 -21.07
N ASN A 250 5.73 -9.96 -19.76
CA ASN A 250 6.54 -8.88 -19.19
C ASN A 250 6.21 -7.50 -19.80
N LYS A 251 4.93 -7.26 -20.10
CA LYS A 251 4.43 -5.98 -20.62
C LYS A 251 3.83 -5.15 -19.49
N LEU A 252 4.10 -3.85 -19.50
CA LEU A 252 3.43 -2.92 -18.60
C LEU A 252 2.51 -2.00 -19.41
N TYR A 253 1.33 -1.80 -18.86
CA TYR A 253 0.35 -0.81 -19.28
C TYR A 253 0.09 0.12 -18.09
N TRP A 254 -0.41 1.31 -18.34
CA TRP A 254 -0.68 2.26 -17.26
C TRP A 254 -1.91 3.11 -17.59
N THR A 255 -2.51 3.59 -16.52
CA THR A 255 -3.53 4.63 -16.53
C THR A 255 -3.29 5.51 -15.31
N GLY A 256 -4.12 6.53 -15.11
CA GLY A 256 -4.07 7.32 -13.89
C GLY A 256 -5.34 8.11 -13.69
N LYS A 257 -5.38 8.80 -12.55
CA LYS A 257 -6.59 9.47 -12.10
C LYS A 257 -7.03 10.54 -13.07
N SER A 258 -8.24 10.37 -13.58
CA SER A 258 -8.89 11.29 -14.52
C SER A 258 -9.98 12.14 -13.85
N TYR A 259 -10.48 11.72 -12.68
CA TYR A 259 -11.54 12.41 -11.96
C TYR A 259 -11.14 12.77 -10.50
N PRO A 260 -10.51 13.94 -10.27
CA PRO A 260 -10.09 14.39 -8.93
C PRO A 260 -11.26 14.74 -8.00
N THR A 261 -11.01 14.79 -6.69
CA THR A 261 -11.89 15.51 -5.75
C THR A 261 -11.79 17.03 -5.99
N PRO A 262 -12.75 17.84 -5.48
CA PRO A 262 -12.64 19.31 -5.58
C PRO A 262 -11.32 19.87 -5.03
N ASN A 263 -10.81 19.30 -3.93
CA ASN A 263 -9.56 19.75 -3.30
C ASN A 263 -8.31 19.36 -4.11
N GLN A 264 -8.38 18.29 -4.90
CA GLN A 264 -7.26 17.83 -5.72
C GLN A 264 -7.19 18.52 -7.08
N GLN A 265 -8.29 19.09 -7.56
CA GLN A 265 -8.42 19.61 -8.93
C GLN A 265 -7.32 20.61 -9.33
N ARG A 266 -6.77 21.37 -8.37
CA ARG A 266 -5.75 22.37 -8.65
C ARG A 266 -4.34 21.82 -8.80
N ASN A 267 -4.03 20.66 -8.24
CA ASN A 267 -2.64 20.17 -8.13
C ASN A 267 -2.47 18.72 -8.59
N LEU A 268 -3.55 18.03 -8.97
CA LEU A 268 -3.44 16.72 -9.60
C LEU A 268 -3.02 16.93 -11.07
N VAL A 269 -1.89 16.31 -11.46
CA VAL A 269 -1.59 16.03 -12.87
C VAL A 269 -2.57 14.96 -13.34
N ARG A 270 -3.64 15.42 -13.97
CA ARG A 270 -4.76 14.58 -14.41
C ARG A 270 -4.39 13.82 -15.67
N ILE A 271 -4.73 12.54 -15.73
CA ILE A 271 -4.69 11.81 -17.01
C ILE A 271 -5.96 12.16 -17.77
N SER A 272 -5.84 13.04 -18.77
CA SER A 272 -6.96 13.59 -19.53
C SER A 272 -7.54 12.61 -20.55
N ASP A 273 -6.71 11.74 -21.11
CA ASP A 273 -7.14 10.65 -21.98
C ASP A 273 -7.89 9.56 -21.21
N LEU A 274 -9.21 9.56 -21.35
CA LEU A 274 -10.10 8.58 -20.70
C LEU A 274 -9.97 7.18 -21.31
N ARG A 275 -9.50 7.05 -22.57
CA ARG A 275 -9.33 5.74 -23.21
C ARG A 275 -8.21 4.93 -22.58
N SER A 276 -7.22 5.59 -21.98
CA SER A 276 -6.16 4.95 -21.19
C SER A 276 -6.66 4.02 -20.07
N HIS A 277 -7.92 4.14 -19.64
CA HIS A 277 -8.50 3.28 -18.60
C HIS A 277 -8.94 1.91 -19.12
N PHE A 278 -8.89 1.67 -20.44
CA PHE A 278 -9.39 0.45 -21.08
C PHE A 278 -8.26 -0.31 -21.77
N PHE A 279 -8.11 -1.58 -21.43
CA PHE A 279 -7.06 -2.46 -21.95
C PHE A 279 -7.66 -3.67 -22.64
N ASP A 280 -7.15 -3.99 -23.84
CA ASP A 280 -7.45 -5.23 -24.55
C ASP A 280 -6.46 -6.31 -24.12
N LEU A 281 -6.94 -7.24 -23.30
CA LEU A 281 -6.17 -8.38 -22.81
C LEU A 281 -6.74 -9.69 -23.38
N ASP A 282 -6.05 -10.82 -23.15
CA ASP A 282 -6.52 -12.14 -23.60
C ASP A 282 -7.86 -12.58 -22.97
N VAL A 283 -8.20 -11.98 -21.81
CA VAL A 283 -9.49 -12.18 -21.12
C VAL A 283 -10.60 -11.23 -21.61
N GLY A 284 -10.32 -10.45 -22.67
CA GLY A 284 -11.19 -9.42 -23.20
C GLY A 284 -10.90 -8.03 -22.62
N LYS A 285 -11.86 -7.12 -22.77
CA LYS A 285 -11.70 -5.73 -22.36
C LYS A 285 -11.70 -5.58 -20.84
N VAL A 286 -10.68 -4.92 -20.30
CA VAL A 286 -10.53 -4.62 -18.87
C VAL A 286 -10.54 -3.12 -18.65
N MET A 287 -11.34 -2.67 -17.69
CA MET A 287 -11.35 -1.28 -17.24
C MET A 287 -10.60 -1.16 -15.91
N VAL A 288 -9.60 -0.28 -15.84
CA VAL A 288 -8.84 0.01 -14.62
C VAL A 288 -9.18 1.42 -14.16
N LEU A 289 -9.50 1.57 -12.88
CA LEU A 289 -9.91 2.81 -12.26
C LEU A 289 -8.99 3.16 -11.10
N GLY A 290 -8.49 4.39 -11.09
CA GLY A 290 -7.93 5.00 -9.90
C GLY A 290 -9.02 5.32 -8.88
N CYS A 291 -8.62 5.86 -7.73
CA CYS A 291 -9.47 5.96 -6.56
C CYS A 291 -10.81 6.68 -6.81
N HIS A 292 -10.80 7.91 -7.31
CA HIS A 292 -12.04 8.68 -7.49
C HIS A 292 -12.66 8.56 -8.88
N ASP A 293 -12.04 7.83 -9.81
CA ASP A 293 -12.58 7.65 -11.17
C ASP A 293 -13.94 6.93 -11.14
N LEU A 294 -14.11 6.00 -10.22
CA LEU A 294 -15.40 5.34 -9.98
C LEU A 294 -16.52 6.35 -9.62
N SER A 295 -16.19 7.53 -9.08
CA SER A 295 -17.18 8.57 -8.74
C SER A 295 -17.92 9.14 -9.95
N VAL A 296 -17.38 8.99 -11.16
CA VAL A 296 -18.08 9.30 -12.42
C VAL A 296 -19.37 8.49 -12.55
N PHE A 297 -19.40 7.29 -11.97
CA PHE A 297 -20.57 6.42 -11.95
C PHE A 297 -21.41 6.64 -10.69
N ASN A 298 -21.11 7.60 -9.82
CA ASN A 298 -22.01 7.89 -8.71
C ASN A 298 -23.26 8.63 -9.24
N PRO A 299 -24.50 8.23 -8.87
CA PRO A 299 -25.71 8.95 -9.25
C PRO A 299 -25.71 10.44 -8.85
N ARG A 300 -24.91 10.88 -7.89
CA ARG A 300 -24.80 12.31 -7.53
C ARG A 300 -24.00 13.12 -8.55
N SER A 301 -23.16 12.49 -9.37
CA SER A 301 -22.30 13.17 -10.33
C SER A 301 -23.05 13.79 -11.51
N LYS A 302 -24.34 13.47 -11.72
CA LYS A 302 -25.21 14.19 -12.68
C LYS A 302 -25.46 15.66 -12.29
N ASN A 303 -25.17 16.04 -11.05
CA ASN A 303 -25.21 17.43 -10.61
C ASN A 303 -23.92 18.20 -10.95
N ALA A 304 -22.90 17.54 -11.51
CA ALA A 304 -21.67 18.19 -11.92
C ALA A 304 -21.92 19.22 -13.02
N ARG A 305 -21.10 20.27 -13.06
CA ARG A 305 -21.16 21.35 -14.04
C ARG A 305 -19.81 21.54 -14.73
N GLY A 306 -19.81 22.26 -15.85
CA GLY A 306 -18.60 22.58 -16.61
C GLY A 306 -17.85 21.33 -17.08
N TRP A 307 -16.52 21.37 -17.02
CA TRP A 307 -15.65 20.30 -17.51
C TRP A 307 -15.92 18.93 -16.85
N ARG A 308 -16.34 18.89 -15.58
CA ARG A 308 -16.67 17.63 -14.89
C ARG A 308 -17.91 16.96 -15.47
N LYS A 309 -18.90 17.75 -15.91
CA LYS A 309 -20.09 17.22 -16.58
C LYS A 309 -19.67 16.52 -17.88
N LYS A 310 -18.82 17.19 -18.68
CA LYS A 310 -18.28 16.65 -19.93
C LYS A 310 -17.52 15.35 -19.69
N VAL A 311 -16.59 15.32 -18.73
CA VAL A 311 -15.87 14.08 -18.36
C VAL A 311 -16.84 12.98 -17.90
N ASN A 312 -17.87 13.30 -17.12
CA ASN A 312 -18.84 12.31 -16.69
C ASN A 312 -19.65 11.71 -17.85
N GLU A 313 -19.99 12.52 -18.85
CA GLU A 313 -20.74 12.09 -20.04
C GLU A 313 -19.85 11.22 -20.94
N GLU A 314 -18.67 11.73 -21.30
CA GLU A 314 -17.69 11.04 -22.16
C GLU A 314 -17.24 9.71 -21.56
N PHE A 315 -16.86 9.69 -20.27
CA PHE A 315 -16.35 8.46 -19.67
C PHE A 315 -17.44 7.39 -19.55
N ARG A 316 -18.70 7.79 -19.32
CA ARG A 316 -19.82 6.84 -19.31
C ARG A 316 -20.15 6.31 -20.69
N GLU A 317 -20.03 7.13 -21.72
CA GLU A 317 -20.19 6.73 -23.11
C GLU A 317 -19.11 5.72 -23.50
N LEU A 318 -17.83 6.07 -23.28
CA LEU A 318 -16.70 5.16 -23.48
C LEU A 318 -16.87 3.83 -22.74
N ALA A 319 -17.30 3.86 -21.47
CA ALA A 319 -17.54 2.63 -20.71
C ALA A 319 -18.64 1.74 -21.33
N ARG A 320 -19.64 2.32 -22.02
CA ARG A 320 -20.65 1.54 -22.75
C ARG A 320 -20.12 1.01 -24.08
N GLU A 321 -19.30 1.79 -24.77
CA GLU A 321 -18.71 1.44 -26.07
C GLU A 321 -17.66 0.33 -25.95
N GLU A 322 -16.73 0.48 -25.01
CA GLU A 322 -15.62 -0.44 -24.80
C GLU A 322 -16.09 -1.79 -24.22
N ARG A 323 -17.27 -1.81 -23.58
CA ARG A 323 -17.92 -3.01 -23.03
C ARG A 323 -16.98 -3.87 -22.18
N PRO A 324 -16.32 -3.33 -21.14
CA PRO A 324 -15.41 -4.09 -20.29
C PRO A 324 -16.11 -5.29 -19.65
N ILE A 325 -15.35 -6.38 -19.51
CA ILE A 325 -15.76 -7.62 -18.83
C ILE A 325 -15.27 -7.60 -17.38
N TYR A 326 -14.09 -7.01 -17.15
CA TYR A 326 -13.47 -6.83 -15.84
C TYR A 326 -13.37 -5.35 -15.48
N VAL A 327 -13.61 -5.01 -14.22
CA VAL A 327 -13.38 -3.65 -13.70
C VAL A 327 -12.57 -3.70 -12.40
N LEU A 328 -11.36 -3.14 -12.43
CA LEU A 328 -10.40 -3.17 -11.33
C LEU A 328 -10.25 -1.76 -10.74
N HIS A 329 -10.58 -1.58 -9.46
CA HIS A 329 -10.61 -0.28 -8.80
C HIS A 329 -9.56 -0.19 -7.69
N HIS A 330 -8.88 0.96 -7.63
CA HIS A 330 -7.73 1.19 -6.74
C HIS A 330 -8.04 2.34 -5.77
N PRO A 331 -9.02 2.19 -4.85
CA PRO A 331 -9.27 3.19 -3.84
C PRO A 331 -8.10 3.28 -2.85
N HIS A 332 -7.76 4.51 -2.43
CA HIS A 332 -6.82 4.70 -1.31
C HIS A 332 -7.42 4.23 0.01
N THR A 333 -8.72 4.40 0.20
CA THR A 333 -9.43 3.99 1.42
C THR A 333 -10.80 3.42 1.08
N ALA A 334 -11.23 2.44 1.87
CA ALA A 334 -12.55 1.84 1.80
C ALA A 334 -12.94 1.34 3.20
N VAL A 335 -13.44 2.23 4.05
CA VAL A 335 -13.89 1.89 5.42
C VAL A 335 -15.41 1.87 5.58
N LYS A 336 -16.13 2.37 4.56
CA LYS A 336 -17.59 2.44 4.50
C LYS A 336 -18.10 1.83 3.21
N VAL A 337 -19.12 0.97 3.29
CA VAL A 337 -19.82 0.38 2.14
C VAL A 337 -20.39 1.48 1.24
N ARG A 338 -21.05 2.46 1.85
CA ARG A 338 -21.78 3.52 1.13
C ARG A 338 -20.88 4.47 0.34
N THR A 339 -19.56 4.50 0.60
CA THR A 339 -18.62 5.33 -0.17
C THR A 339 -18.64 4.97 -1.64
N TRP A 340 -18.61 3.67 -1.97
CA TRP A 340 -18.48 3.18 -3.34
C TRP A 340 -19.73 2.44 -3.85
N LEU A 341 -20.61 1.97 -2.97
CA LEU A 341 -21.78 1.14 -3.32
C LEU A 341 -22.63 1.73 -4.47
N ASN A 342 -23.01 3.00 -4.37
CA ASN A 342 -23.87 3.63 -5.36
C ASN A 342 -23.19 3.75 -6.74
N ALA A 343 -21.88 3.96 -6.74
CA ALA A 343 -21.11 4.08 -7.97
C ALA A 343 -20.95 2.71 -8.65
N TRP A 344 -20.61 1.67 -7.88
CA TRP A 344 -20.59 0.29 -8.36
C TRP A 344 -21.94 -0.16 -8.94
N ASN A 345 -23.03 0.12 -8.22
CA ASN A 345 -24.38 -0.26 -8.67
C ASN A 345 -24.75 0.41 -10.00
N LEU A 346 -24.43 1.70 -10.18
CA LEU A 346 -24.72 2.37 -11.44
C LEU A 346 -23.84 1.84 -12.57
N LEU A 347 -22.54 1.66 -12.33
CA LEU A 347 -21.60 1.12 -13.32
C LEU A 347 -22.08 -0.24 -13.82
N ARG A 348 -22.37 -1.18 -12.92
CA ARG A 348 -22.82 -2.54 -13.27
C ARG A 348 -24.17 -2.54 -14.00
N ARG A 349 -25.07 -1.63 -13.66
CA ARG A 349 -26.36 -1.49 -14.36
C ARG A 349 -26.18 -0.92 -15.76
N MET A 350 -25.25 0.01 -15.92
CA MET A 350 -25.00 0.73 -17.17
C MET A 350 -24.18 -0.10 -18.16
N VAL A 351 -23.19 -0.83 -17.67
CA VAL A 351 -22.25 -1.62 -18.47
C VAL A 351 -22.51 -3.09 -18.19
N ARG A 352 -23.53 -3.64 -18.86
CA ARG A 352 -24.02 -5.01 -18.63
C ARG A 352 -23.02 -6.12 -19.02
N SER A 353 -21.97 -5.78 -19.76
CA SER A 353 -20.87 -6.70 -20.09
C SER A 353 -19.98 -7.04 -18.90
N VAL A 354 -19.98 -6.21 -17.84
CA VAL A 354 -19.13 -6.43 -16.65
C VAL A 354 -19.59 -7.68 -15.92
N LYS A 355 -18.73 -8.70 -15.91
CA LYS A 355 -18.95 -9.96 -15.20
C LYS A 355 -18.26 -9.96 -13.85
N VAL A 356 -17.09 -9.34 -13.78
CA VAL A 356 -16.24 -9.32 -12.59
C VAL A 356 -15.82 -7.89 -12.28
N CYS A 357 -15.97 -7.48 -11.03
CA CYS A 357 -15.40 -6.22 -10.57
C CYS A 357 -14.84 -6.34 -9.16
N ALA A 358 -13.81 -5.58 -8.85
CA ALA A 358 -13.18 -5.61 -7.54
C ALA A 358 -12.49 -4.29 -7.24
N GLY A 359 -12.68 -3.79 -6.02
CA GLY A 359 -11.85 -2.77 -5.41
C GLY A 359 -10.90 -3.39 -4.38
N ALA A 360 -9.63 -3.01 -4.43
CA ALA A 360 -8.65 -3.30 -3.38
C ALA A 360 -8.24 -1.98 -2.73
N GLY A 361 -8.56 -1.78 -1.46
CA GLY A 361 -8.34 -0.52 -0.77
C GLY A 361 -7.79 -0.72 0.63
N ARG A 362 -7.35 0.37 1.26
CA ARG A 362 -7.00 0.33 2.68
C ARG A 362 -8.29 0.39 3.51
N PHE A 363 -8.47 -0.57 4.40
CA PHE A 363 -9.50 -0.52 5.44
C PHE A 363 -8.98 0.32 6.61
N TYR A 364 -8.65 1.58 6.32
CA TYR A 364 -8.11 2.55 7.26
C TYR A 364 -8.32 3.95 6.70
N GLU A 365 -8.78 4.87 7.55
CA GLU A 365 -8.94 6.29 7.24
C GLU A 365 -8.46 7.10 8.45
N PRO A 366 -7.35 7.84 8.35
CA PRO A 366 -6.69 8.45 9.51
C PRO A 366 -7.54 9.51 10.21
N ASP A 367 -8.47 10.13 9.48
CA ASP A 367 -9.30 11.25 9.97
C ASP A 367 -10.69 10.80 10.43
N ARG A 368 -10.98 9.49 10.43
CA ARG A 368 -12.27 8.93 10.85
C ARG A 368 -12.06 7.98 12.01
N ASP A 369 -12.91 8.11 13.02
CA ASP A 369 -12.93 7.18 14.15
C ASP A 369 -13.25 5.75 13.68
N PRO A 370 -12.45 4.73 14.05
CA PRO A 370 -12.71 3.34 13.69
C PRO A 370 -14.10 2.82 14.11
N SER A 371 -14.72 3.37 15.15
CA SER A 371 -16.11 3.05 15.55
C SER A 371 -17.13 3.47 14.49
N GLU A 372 -16.78 4.42 13.63
CA GLU A 372 -17.57 4.78 12.47
C GLU A 372 -17.24 3.90 11.26
N TYR A 373 -16.48 2.81 11.33
CA TYR A 373 -16.26 1.97 10.16
C TYR A 373 -17.46 1.03 9.97
N ASP A 374 -17.75 0.63 8.73
CA ASP A 374 -18.63 -0.53 8.51
C ASP A 374 -17.79 -1.79 8.74
N GLY A 375 -18.41 -2.93 9.04
CA GLY A 375 -17.67 -4.19 9.22
C GLY A 375 -16.81 -4.52 7.98
N LEU A 376 -15.58 -4.99 8.20
CA LEU A 376 -14.65 -5.33 7.12
C LEU A 376 -15.29 -6.31 6.12
N ASP A 377 -15.96 -7.36 6.60
CA ASP A 377 -16.65 -8.34 5.75
C ASP A 377 -17.70 -7.69 4.85
N GLU A 378 -18.48 -6.75 5.40
CA GLU A 378 -19.49 -6.02 4.64
C GLU A 378 -18.86 -5.12 3.57
N VAL A 379 -17.74 -4.46 3.89
CA VAL A 379 -16.98 -3.68 2.89
C VAL A 379 -16.43 -4.60 1.80
N LEU A 380 -15.80 -5.72 2.16
CA LEU A 380 -15.21 -6.65 1.20
C LEU A 380 -16.27 -7.22 0.26
N LYS A 381 -17.44 -7.56 0.78
CA LYS A 381 -18.59 -8.07 0.03
C LYS A 381 -19.13 -7.05 -0.97
N HIS A 382 -19.26 -5.79 -0.57
CA HIS A 382 -19.88 -4.75 -1.41
C HIS A 382 -18.90 -4.05 -2.37
N THR A 383 -17.60 -4.33 -2.26
CA THR A 383 -16.56 -3.80 -3.15
C THR A 383 -16.12 -4.79 -4.22
N LYS A 384 -16.81 -5.94 -4.36
CA LYS A 384 -16.56 -6.91 -5.43
C LYS A 384 -17.86 -7.44 -6.06
N CYS A 385 -17.72 -7.99 -7.26
CA CYS A 385 -18.68 -8.84 -7.95
C CYS A 385 -17.88 -9.97 -8.58
N GLY A 386 -18.16 -11.21 -8.19
CA GLY A 386 -17.34 -12.37 -8.52
C GLY A 386 -16.50 -12.82 -7.32
N ASN A 387 -16.03 -14.06 -7.41
CA ASN A 387 -15.31 -14.73 -6.33
C ASN A 387 -13.85 -14.29 -6.30
N SER A 388 -13.32 -14.02 -5.10
CA SER A 388 -11.96 -13.56 -4.91
C SER A 388 -11.21 -14.30 -3.81
N LEU A 389 -9.89 -14.19 -3.90
CA LEU A 389 -8.94 -14.47 -2.82
C LEU A 389 -8.55 -13.15 -2.17
N ASP A 390 -9.04 -12.88 -0.97
CA ASP A 390 -8.79 -11.63 -0.26
C ASP A 390 -7.67 -11.85 0.77
N PHE A 391 -6.54 -11.19 0.54
CA PHE A 391 -5.44 -11.12 1.49
C PHE A 391 -5.62 -9.88 2.36
N VAL A 392 -6.12 -10.08 3.58
CA VAL A 392 -6.29 -9.01 4.57
C VAL A 392 -5.00 -8.85 5.36
N VAL A 393 -4.34 -7.70 5.17
CA VAL A 393 -3.03 -7.36 5.74
C VAL A 393 -3.25 -6.42 6.91
N TYR A 394 -3.22 -6.94 8.13
CA TYR A 394 -3.34 -6.15 9.36
C TYR A 394 -1.99 -5.54 9.74
N THR A 395 -1.87 -4.22 9.68
CA THR A 395 -0.63 -3.54 10.10
C THR A 395 -0.62 -3.31 11.61
N LYS A 396 0.58 -3.21 12.21
CA LYS A 396 0.81 -3.22 13.68
C LYS A 396 -0.09 -2.30 14.52
N PHE A 397 -0.58 -1.18 13.98
CA PHE A 397 -1.43 -0.24 14.73
C PHE A 397 -2.86 -0.76 14.97
N LEU A 398 -3.45 -1.49 14.02
CA LEU A 398 -4.83 -1.99 14.12
C LEU A 398 -4.94 -3.36 14.77
N TRP A 399 -3.93 -4.22 14.64
CA TRP A 399 -3.94 -5.56 15.25
C TRP A 399 -4.12 -5.50 16.78
N ARG A 400 -3.59 -4.47 17.45
CA ARG A 400 -3.72 -4.25 18.91
C ARG A 400 -5.13 -3.91 19.38
N ASN A 401 -6.02 -3.48 18.49
CA ASN A 401 -7.39 -3.05 18.83
C ASN A 401 -8.47 -4.07 18.41
N LEU A 402 -8.10 -5.17 17.75
CA LEU A 402 -9.00 -6.19 17.22
C LEU A 402 -8.97 -7.51 18.01
N THR A 403 -8.11 -7.61 19.01
CA THR A 403 -8.03 -8.70 20.00
C THR A 403 -8.28 -8.11 21.38
#